data_AF-A0AAV9WIA6-F1
#
_entry.id   AF-A0AAV9WIA6-F1
#
_cell.length_a   1.000
_cell.length_b   1.000
_cell.length_c   1.000
_cell.angle_alpha   90.00
_cell.angle_beta   90.00
_cell.angle_gamma   90.00
#
_symmetry.space_group_name_H-M   'P 1'
#
loop_
_entity.id
_entity.type
_entity.pdbx_description
1 polymer ?
#
loop_
_entity_poly.entity_id
_entity_poly.type
_entity_poly.pdbx_seq_one_letter_code
_entity_poly.pdbx_strand_id
1 'polypeptide(L)'
;METRYQNAGRNGPEDQSQYSLSKPTPPTPPPTDDANRFVRIARKLYHPIGFKKGYNFTFWFICCGAMLGFCAARLMYLNIEGIFFESTLVAEKYWYSSFSIYRIGITIHLACVVPAGILVFFQFIPAIRYKALFLHRINGYLIILLILTGNAGALMIARRAFGGGVETQAAVYCLATLTTTSLLLGYYNIKKLQIEQHRKWMIRAWSYLGVIITMRFVMLIAATIINNMGSYWMGVSCKELEFGFINGNNTLAAEMEFRDRYPDCIDLKGSILPNRYIAIQGLTDGRVEEVSVGYKLGFGMAAWVCLILHAVLAEVYLALTSRETERLRMVSYEKQKARGWANPGSEGLTADRVDGVPWTPKEIS
;
A
#
# COMPACT_ATOMS: atom_id res chain seq x y z
N MET A 1 8.07 14.55 -87.92
CA MET A 1 6.93 13.88 -87.28
C MET A 1 6.75 14.56 -85.93
N GLU A 2 6.08 15.72 -85.89
CA GLU A 2 4.61 15.87 -85.69
C GLU A 2 4.16 15.18 -84.38
N THR A 3 3.49 15.79 -83.40
CA THR A 3 2.84 17.11 -83.26
C THR A 3 2.50 17.35 -81.78
N ARG A 4 2.36 18.62 -81.40
CA ARG A 4 1.80 19.18 -80.15
C ARG A 4 0.44 18.57 -79.75
N TYR A 5 0.09 18.65 -78.46
CA TYR A 5 -1.09 19.41 -77.99
C TYR A 5 -0.96 19.82 -76.50
N GLN A 6 -1.18 21.11 -76.24
CA GLN A 6 -1.35 21.75 -74.92
C GLN A 6 -2.84 21.80 -74.53
N ASN A 7 -3.15 21.83 -73.23
CA ASN A 7 -4.10 22.73 -72.54
C ASN A 7 -4.22 22.30 -71.06
N ALA A 8 -3.87 23.11 -70.06
CA ALA A 8 -4.48 24.35 -69.55
C ALA A 8 -5.68 24.13 -68.59
N GLY A 9 -5.42 24.34 -67.29
CA GLY A 9 -6.30 25.05 -66.35
C GLY A 9 -7.38 24.25 -65.58
N ARG A 10 -7.27 24.21 -64.23
CA ARG A 10 -8.31 24.72 -63.31
C ARG A 10 -7.90 24.72 -61.84
N ASN A 11 -8.31 25.80 -61.18
CA ASN A 11 -8.16 26.14 -59.76
C ASN A 11 -9.06 25.30 -58.84
N GLY A 12 -8.52 24.85 -57.68
CA GLY A 12 -9.18 24.61 -56.38
C GLY A 12 -10.25 23.50 -56.27
N PRO A 13 -10.62 23.06 -55.05
CA PRO A 13 -10.31 23.63 -53.73
C PRO A 13 -9.57 22.69 -52.75
N GLU A 14 -9.06 23.31 -51.70
CA GLU A 14 -8.54 22.70 -50.47
C GLU A 14 -9.54 21.71 -49.86
N ASP A 15 -9.14 20.45 -49.69
CA ASP A 15 -9.86 19.50 -48.83
C ASP A 15 -9.24 19.51 -47.43
N GLN A 16 -9.68 20.48 -46.64
CA GLN A 16 -9.53 20.47 -45.19
C GLN A 16 -10.38 19.32 -44.62
N SER A 17 -9.86 18.09 -44.65
CA SER A 17 -10.46 17.01 -43.87
C SER A 17 -10.21 17.24 -42.38
N GLN A 18 -11.18 17.91 -41.76
CA GLN A 18 -11.33 18.00 -40.32
C GLN A 18 -11.34 16.60 -39.71
N TYR A 19 -10.19 16.16 -39.17
CA TYR A 19 -10.15 15.11 -38.15
C TYR A 19 -10.84 15.66 -36.89
N SER A 20 -12.16 15.63 -36.88
CA SER A 20 -12.93 15.87 -35.67
C SER A 20 -12.62 14.74 -34.68
N LEU A 21 -11.98 15.12 -33.58
CA LEU A 21 -11.75 14.28 -32.41
C LEU A 21 -13.10 13.77 -31.88
N SER A 22 -13.51 12.59 -32.30
CA SER A 22 -14.55 11.86 -31.59
C SER A 22 -14.01 11.53 -30.20
N LYS A 23 -14.61 12.13 -29.17
CA LYS A 23 -14.45 11.65 -27.79
C LYS A 23 -14.77 10.15 -27.82
N PRO A 24 -13.98 9.27 -27.18
CA PRO A 24 -14.26 7.84 -27.18
C PRO A 24 -15.66 7.61 -26.62
N THR A 25 -16.59 7.30 -27.51
CA THR A 25 -17.94 6.88 -27.15
C THR A 25 -17.81 5.52 -26.48
N PRO A 26 -18.41 5.33 -25.29
CA PRO A 26 -18.37 4.03 -24.64
C PRO A 26 -19.03 2.99 -25.56
N PRO A 27 -18.43 1.79 -25.73
CA PRO A 27 -19.06 0.72 -26.48
C PRO A 27 -20.45 0.44 -25.92
N THR A 28 -21.42 0.26 -26.82
CA THR A 28 -22.82 -0.04 -26.52
C THR A 28 -22.88 -1.24 -25.57
N PRO A 29 -23.71 -1.19 -24.51
CA PRO A 29 -23.89 -2.35 -23.64
C PRO A 29 -24.39 -3.53 -24.49
N PRO A 30 -23.91 -4.76 -24.23
CA PRO A 30 -24.47 -5.94 -24.89
C PRO A 30 -25.98 -6.06 -24.62
N PRO A 31 -26.73 -6.72 -25.51
CA PRO A 31 -28.19 -6.89 -25.38
C PRO A 31 -28.53 -7.48 -24.02
N THR A 32 -29.56 -6.92 -23.40
CA THR A 32 -29.92 -7.15 -22.00
C THR A 32 -30.41 -8.58 -21.76
N ASP A 33 -29.56 -9.38 -21.13
CA ASP A 33 -29.99 -10.53 -20.33
C ASP A 33 -30.92 -10.01 -19.22
N ASP A 34 -32.08 -10.66 -19.02
CA ASP A 34 -33.09 -10.32 -18.01
C ASP A 34 -32.50 -10.39 -16.60
N ALA A 35 -31.93 -9.26 -16.17
CA ALA A 35 -31.19 -9.19 -14.92
C ALA A 35 -32.15 -9.14 -13.72
N ASN A 36 -32.06 -10.16 -12.85
CA ASN A 36 -32.79 -10.23 -11.59
C ASN A 36 -32.77 -8.90 -10.80
N ARG A 37 -33.82 -8.62 -10.03
CA ARG A 37 -34.04 -7.35 -9.29
C ARG A 37 -32.80 -6.90 -8.51
N PHE A 38 -32.08 -7.84 -7.88
CA PHE A 38 -30.81 -7.60 -7.19
C PHE A 38 -29.74 -6.97 -8.10
N VAL A 39 -29.54 -7.53 -9.31
CA VAL A 39 -28.56 -7.02 -10.28
C VAL A 39 -28.96 -5.64 -10.79
N ARG A 40 -30.25 -5.37 -10.99
CA ARG A 40 -30.75 -4.03 -11.35
C ARG A 40 -30.49 -2.99 -10.27
N ILE A 41 -30.71 -3.33 -9.00
CA ILE A 41 -30.42 -2.44 -7.86
C ILE A 41 -28.90 -2.23 -7.73
N ALA A 42 -28.11 -3.30 -7.81
CA ALA A 42 -26.66 -3.21 -7.76
C ALA A 42 -26.10 -2.32 -8.87
N ARG A 43 -26.60 -2.44 -10.12
CA ARG A 43 -26.23 -1.57 -11.25
C ARG A 43 -26.46 -0.09 -10.95
N LYS A 44 -27.56 0.26 -10.27
CA LYS A 44 -27.82 1.65 -9.85
C LYS A 44 -26.80 2.17 -8.83
N LEU A 45 -26.20 1.30 -8.03
CA LEU A 45 -25.18 1.67 -7.05
C LEU A 45 -23.79 1.87 -7.70
N TYR A 46 -23.35 0.94 -8.57
CA TYR A 46 -21.97 0.95 -9.07
C TYR A 46 -21.75 1.64 -10.44
N HIS A 47 -22.79 1.83 -11.27
CA HIS A 47 -22.66 2.58 -12.53
C HIS A 47 -22.32 4.07 -12.33
N PRO A 48 -22.92 4.82 -11.37
CA PRO A 48 -22.64 6.25 -11.20
C PRO A 48 -21.18 6.55 -10.88
N ILE A 49 -20.55 5.67 -10.10
CA ILE A 49 -19.13 5.73 -9.73
C ILE A 49 -18.20 5.12 -10.79
N GLY A 50 -18.74 4.70 -11.94
CA GLY A 50 -18.00 4.37 -13.16
C GLY A 50 -17.57 2.92 -13.30
N PHE A 51 -18.03 2.00 -12.45
CA PHE A 51 -17.80 0.57 -12.65
C PHE A 51 -18.76 0.01 -13.71
N LYS A 52 -18.24 -0.78 -14.65
CA LYS A 52 -19.06 -1.47 -15.67
C LYS A 52 -19.46 -2.89 -15.27
N LYS A 53 -18.73 -3.50 -14.33
CA LYS A 53 -18.90 -4.90 -13.93
C LYS A 53 -18.96 -4.98 -12.40
N GLY A 54 -19.92 -5.73 -11.87
CA GLY A 54 -20.15 -5.85 -10.42
C GLY A 54 -18.99 -6.44 -9.64
N TYR A 55 -18.23 -7.37 -10.23
CA TYR A 55 -17.06 -7.95 -9.56
C TYR A 55 -15.92 -6.93 -9.35
N ASN A 56 -15.71 -6.00 -10.31
CA ASN A 56 -14.72 -4.93 -10.14
C ASN A 56 -15.13 -3.98 -9.01
N PHE A 57 -16.42 -3.67 -8.91
CA PHE A 57 -16.96 -2.89 -7.80
C PHE A 57 -16.79 -3.61 -6.47
N THR A 58 -17.11 -4.91 -6.41
CA THR A 58 -16.98 -5.71 -5.18
C THR A 58 -15.53 -5.77 -4.73
N PHE A 59 -14.60 -6.03 -5.65
CA PHE A 59 -13.17 -6.05 -5.36
C PHE A 59 -12.66 -4.69 -4.85
N TRP A 60 -13.06 -3.59 -5.50
CA TRP A 60 -12.73 -2.24 -5.03
C TRP A 60 -13.33 -1.96 -3.65
N PHE A 61 -14.60 -2.31 -3.42
CA PHE A 61 -15.27 -2.08 -2.14
C PHE A 61 -14.58 -2.84 -1.01
N ILE A 62 -14.22 -4.12 -1.22
CA ILE A 62 -13.51 -4.92 -0.23
C ILE A 62 -12.12 -4.33 0.02
N CYS A 63 -11.31 -4.14 -1.03
CA CYS A 63 -9.90 -3.77 -0.84
C CYS A 63 -9.74 -2.29 -0.43
N CYS A 64 -10.32 -1.38 -1.21
CA CYS A 64 -10.21 0.05 -0.94
C CYS A 64 -11.11 0.48 0.23
N GLY A 65 -12.28 -0.15 0.40
CA GLY A 65 -13.13 0.10 1.55
C GLY A 65 -12.53 -0.42 2.86
N ALA A 66 -11.89 -1.59 2.86
CA ALA A 66 -11.12 -2.05 4.03
C ALA A 66 -9.97 -1.10 4.36
N MET A 67 -9.24 -0.60 3.35
CA MET A 67 -8.18 0.40 3.56
C MET A 67 -8.75 1.70 4.14
N LEU A 68 -9.86 2.22 3.60
CA LEU A 68 -10.52 3.40 4.12
C LEU A 68 -10.97 3.19 5.58
N GLY A 69 -11.63 2.07 5.88
CA GLY A 69 -12.10 1.75 7.22
C GLY A 69 -10.95 1.59 8.21
N PHE A 70 -9.88 0.91 7.81
CA PHE A 70 -8.67 0.76 8.62
C PHE A 70 -8.03 2.13 8.91
N CYS A 71 -7.79 2.95 7.90
CA CYS A 71 -7.16 4.26 8.10
C CYS A 71 -8.06 5.23 8.87
N ALA A 72 -9.38 5.22 8.64
CA ALA A 72 -10.32 6.04 9.40
C ALA A 72 -10.31 5.67 10.90
N ALA A 73 -10.32 4.37 11.23
CA ALA A 73 -10.21 3.91 12.61
C ALA A 73 -8.86 4.25 13.27
N ARG A 74 -7.80 4.45 12.48
CA ARG A 74 -6.46 4.80 12.97
C ARG A 74 -6.18 6.30 12.94
N LEU A 75 -7.12 7.14 12.52
CA LEU A 75 -6.95 8.59 12.51
C LEU A 75 -6.71 9.15 13.92
N MET A 76 -7.31 8.52 14.93
CA MET A 76 -7.10 8.88 16.34
C MET A 76 -5.63 8.72 16.80
N TYR A 77 -4.84 7.88 16.12
CA TYR A 77 -3.42 7.69 16.42
C TYR A 77 -2.52 8.84 15.95
N LEU A 78 -3.06 9.83 15.24
CA LEU A 78 -2.33 11.08 14.99
C LEU A 78 -2.12 11.90 16.28
N ASN A 79 -2.94 11.66 17.31
CA ASN A 79 -2.64 12.12 18.66
C ASN A 79 -1.57 11.20 19.29
N ILE A 80 -0.30 11.49 19.00
CA ILE A 80 0.84 10.67 19.40
C ILE A 80 0.94 10.55 20.93
N GLU A 81 0.95 11.69 21.64
CA GLU A 81 1.16 11.71 23.10
C GLU A 81 -0.04 11.20 23.89
N GLY A 82 -1.25 11.42 23.39
CA GLY A 82 -2.46 10.92 24.03
C GLY A 82 -2.78 9.49 23.56
N ILE A 83 -3.67 9.41 22.57
CA ILE A 83 -4.33 8.14 22.23
C ILE A 83 -3.35 7.05 21.77
N PHE A 84 -2.33 7.40 20.98
CA PHE A 84 -1.40 6.40 20.46
C PHE A 84 -0.52 5.79 21.57
N PHE A 85 0.09 6.61 22.43
CA PHE A 85 0.89 6.11 23.55
C PHE A 85 0.10 5.37 24.61
N GLU A 86 -1.21 5.62 24.74
CA GLU A 86 -2.09 4.81 25.60
C GLU A 86 -2.56 3.50 24.95
N SER A 87 -2.46 3.38 23.62
CA SER A 87 -2.91 2.19 22.87
C SER A 87 -1.78 1.29 22.36
N THR A 88 -0.52 1.73 22.49
CA THR A 88 0.65 1.00 21.98
C THR A 88 1.24 0.08 23.05
N LEU A 89 2.06 -0.89 22.64
CA LEU A 89 2.74 -1.76 23.59
C LEU A 89 3.71 -0.94 24.46
N VAL A 90 3.82 -1.28 25.74
CA VAL A 90 4.71 -0.61 26.71
C VAL A 90 6.12 -0.42 26.15
N ALA A 91 6.61 -1.46 25.47
CA ALA A 91 7.88 -1.48 24.78
C ALA A 91 8.05 -0.37 23.75
N GLU A 92 7.07 -0.24 22.86
CA GLU A 92 7.05 0.77 21.82
C GLU A 92 6.92 2.16 22.43
N LYS A 93 6.07 2.30 23.45
CA LYS A 93 5.92 3.55 24.22
C LYS A 93 7.26 3.99 24.80
N TYR A 94 8.04 3.10 25.40
CA TYR A 94 9.37 3.41 25.92
C TYR A 94 10.27 4.02 24.85
N TRP A 95 10.44 3.34 23.71
CA TRP A 95 11.32 3.80 22.64
C TRP A 95 10.82 5.08 21.96
N TYR A 96 9.51 5.20 21.73
CA TYR A 96 8.92 6.34 21.04
C TYR A 96 8.77 7.59 21.91
N SER A 97 8.65 7.44 23.23
CA SER A 97 8.63 8.59 24.16
C SER A 97 10.04 9.04 24.57
N SER A 98 10.98 8.09 24.73
CA SER A 98 12.30 8.39 25.28
C SER A 98 13.31 8.89 24.24
N PHE A 99 13.13 8.57 22.96
CA PHE A 99 14.10 8.90 21.91
C PHE A 99 13.45 9.66 20.75
N SER A 100 13.98 10.86 20.48
CA SER A 100 13.45 11.77 19.46
C SER A 100 13.41 11.15 18.07
N ILE A 101 14.41 10.35 17.68
CA ILE A 101 14.45 9.71 16.36
C ILE A 101 13.25 8.80 16.14
N TYR A 102 12.89 7.95 17.11
CA TYR A 102 11.77 7.03 16.94
C TYR A 102 10.44 7.77 17.05
N ARG A 103 10.36 8.80 17.92
CA ARG A 103 9.20 9.70 18.02
C ARG A 103 8.89 10.40 16.69
N ILE A 104 9.92 10.97 16.07
CA ILE A 104 9.80 11.62 14.75
C ILE A 104 9.41 10.57 13.72
N GLY A 105 10.05 9.40 13.73
CA GLY A 105 9.77 8.32 12.78
C GLY A 105 8.31 7.87 12.81
N ILE A 106 7.76 7.58 14.00
CA ILE A 106 6.36 7.14 14.12
C ILE A 106 5.38 8.26 13.77
N THR A 107 5.70 9.51 14.12
CA THR A 107 4.87 10.68 13.79
C THR A 107 4.80 10.86 12.26
N ILE A 108 5.94 10.86 11.59
CA ILE A 108 6.02 10.94 10.12
C ILE A 108 5.28 9.77 9.49
N HIS A 109 5.51 8.55 9.98
CA HIS A 109 4.87 7.35 9.45
C HIS A 109 3.35 7.48 9.49
N LEU A 110 2.77 7.73 10.66
CA LEU A 110 1.32 7.82 10.84
C LEU A 110 0.71 9.02 10.09
N ALA A 111 1.32 10.20 10.20
CA ALA A 111 0.86 11.41 9.53
C ALA A 111 0.86 11.29 8.00
N CYS A 112 1.65 10.38 7.44
CA CYS A 112 1.70 10.15 6.01
C CYS A 112 0.80 8.99 5.56
N VAL A 113 0.94 7.80 6.17
CA VAL A 113 0.28 6.59 5.68
C VAL A 113 -1.23 6.59 5.94
N VAL A 114 -1.68 7.19 7.05
CA VAL A 114 -3.11 7.24 7.38
C VAL A 114 -3.88 8.12 6.38
N PRO A 115 -3.47 9.37 6.10
CA PRO A 115 -4.11 10.15 5.03
C PRO A 115 -3.97 9.50 3.66
N ALA A 116 -2.81 8.92 3.31
CA ALA A 116 -2.64 8.26 2.01
C ALA A 116 -3.61 7.10 1.80
N GLY A 117 -3.85 6.29 2.84
CA GLY A 117 -4.83 5.18 2.79
C GLY A 117 -6.30 5.65 2.74
N ILE A 118 -6.61 6.86 3.19
CA ILE A 118 -7.93 7.48 2.94
C ILE A 118 -8.01 7.96 1.50
N LEU A 119 -6.98 8.66 1.01
CA LEU A 119 -6.95 9.25 -0.33
C LEU A 119 -6.98 8.21 -1.45
N VAL A 120 -6.43 7.01 -1.22
CA VAL A 120 -6.43 5.93 -2.21
C VAL A 120 -7.83 5.42 -2.54
N PHE A 121 -8.75 5.48 -1.59
CA PHE A 121 -10.15 5.10 -1.82
C PHE A 121 -10.72 5.85 -3.02
N PHE A 122 -10.50 7.16 -3.06
CA PHE A 122 -10.88 8.03 -4.17
C PHE A 122 -10.02 7.79 -5.42
N GLN A 123 -8.74 7.47 -5.25
CA GLN A 123 -7.81 7.22 -6.37
C GLN A 123 -8.28 6.09 -7.29
N PHE A 124 -8.93 5.06 -6.75
CA PHE A 124 -9.42 3.90 -7.50
C PHE A 124 -10.87 4.02 -7.99
N ILE A 125 -11.57 5.14 -7.74
CA ILE A 125 -12.92 5.36 -8.28
C ILE A 125 -12.82 5.64 -9.80
N PRO A 126 -13.39 4.78 -10.67
CA PRO A 126 -13.26 4.95 -12.12
C PRO A 126 -13.86 6.27 -12.62
N ALA A 127 -14.98 6.72 -12.06
CA ALA A 127 -15.62 7.99 -12.43
C ALA A 127 -14.68 9.19 -12.27
N ILE A 128 -13.83 9.22 -11.25
CA ILE A 128 -12.86 10.31 -11.05
C ILE A 128 -11.83 10.30 -12.17
N ARG A 129 -11.33 9.13 -12.56
CA ARG A 129 -10.38 9.02 -13.69
C ARG A 129 -10.99 9.45 -15.02
N TYR A 130 -12.26 9.11 -15.28
CA TYR A 130 -12.90 9.41 -16.57
C TYR A 130 -13.42 10.85 -16.67
N LYS A 131 -13.92 11.42 -15.57
CA LYS A 131 -14.57 12.75 -15.55
C LYS A 131 -13.69 13.86 -14.99
N ALA A 132 -12.75 13.54 -14.10
CA ALA A 132 -11.94 14.51 -13.37
C ALA A 132 -10.46 14.08 -13.33
N LEU A 133 -9.87 13.87 -14.51
CA LEU A 133 -8.51 13.37 -14.65
C LEU A 133 -7.46 14.25 -13.93
N PHE A 134 -7.70 15.56 -13.86
CA PHE A 134 -6.85 16.49 -13.11
C PHE A 134 -6.79 16.14 -11.61
N LEU A 135 -7.94 15.89 -10.98
CA LEU A 135 -8.01 15.49 -9.57
C LEU A 135 -7.32 14.15 -9.34
N HIS A 136 -7.50 13.17 -10.24
CA HIS A 136 -6.81 11.89 -10.17
C HIS A 136 -5.27 12.03 -10.18
N ARG A 137 -4.75 13.01 -10.93
CA ARG A 137 -3.30 13.28 -11.01
C ARG A 137 -2.78 13.94 -9.75
N ILE A 138 -3.44 15.00 -9.27
CA ILE A 138 -3.03 15.70 -8.03
C ILE A 138 -3.08 14.74 -6.84
N ASN A 139 -4.19 14.01 -6.69
CA ASN A 139 -4.35 13.02 -5.64
C ASN A 139 -3.26 11.93 -5.72
N GLY A 140 -2.97 11.45 -6.94
CA GLY A 140 -1.89 10.49 -7.17
C GLY A 140 -0.50 10.99 -6.76
N TYR A 141 -0.15 12.26 -7.06
CA TYR A 141 1.13 12.83 -6.65
C TYR A 141 1.22 13.02 -5.14
N LEU A 142 0.15 13.51 -4.51
CA LEU A 142 0.07 13.65 -3.06
C LEU A 142 0.25 12.29 -2.37
N ILE A 143 -0.46 11.26 -2.85
CA ILE A 143 -0.33 9.88 -2.36
C ILE A 143 1.11 9.38 -2.46
N ILE A 144 1.77 9.55 -3.62
CA ILE A 144 3.16 9.10 -3.81
C ILE A 144 4.08 9.79 -2.80
N LEU A 145 3.95 11.11 -2.65
CA LEU A 145 4.76 11.88 -1.70
C LEU A 145 4.55 11.39 -0.26
N LEU A 146 3.29 11.19 0.14
CA LEU A 146 2.94 10.71 1.47
C LEU A 146 3.52 9.31 1.70
N ILE A 147 3.33 8.34 0.81
CA ILE A 147 3.85 6.98 1.03
C ILE A 147 5.38 6.95 1.06
N LEU A 148 6.08 7.69 0.19
CA LEU A 148 7.55 7.74 0.23
C LEU A 148 8.07 8.34 1.54
N THR A 149 7.43 9.42 2.02
CA THR A 149 7.77 10.05 3.31
C THR A 149 7.41 9.13 4.49
N GLY A 150 6.27 8.47 4.42
CA GLY A 150 5.82 7.51 5.42
C GLY A 150 6.69 6.26 5.50
N ASN A 151 7.26 5.81 4.37
CA ASN A 151 8.26 4.75 4.32
C ASN A 151 9.55 5.18 5.03
N ALA A 152 10.01 6.42 4.86
CA ALA A 152 11.16 6.92 5.62
C ALA A 152 10.89 6.86 7.13
N GLY A 153 9.70 7.27 7.58
CA GLY A 153 9.28 7.13 8.97
C GLY A 153 9.26 5.66 9.45
N ALA A 154 8.77 4.74 8.63
CA ALA A 154 8.77 3.30 8.94
C ALA A 154 10.18 2.73 9.10
N LEU A 155 11.11 3.13 8.22
CA LEU A 155 12.51 2.70 8.28
C LEU A 155 13.22 3.21 9.56
N MET A 156 12.89 4.42 10.01
CA MET A 156 13.43 4.98 11.26
C MET A 156 13.02 4.17 12.50
N ILE A 157 11.80 3.63 12.52
CA ILE A 157 11.26 2.88 13.66
C ILE A 157 11.44 1.36 13.55
N ALA A 158 11.90 0.83 12.41
CA ALA A 158 11.94 -0.61 12.13
C ALA A 158 12.68 -1.44 13.21
N ARG A 159 13.74 -0.87 13.82
CA ARG A 159 14.54 -1.56 14.86
C ARG A 159 13.84 -1.66 16.21
N ARG A 160 12.68 -1.00 16.38
CA ARG A 160 11.93 -0.93 17.65
C ARG A 160 10.44 -1.28 17.50
N ALA A 161 9.90 -1.25 16.28
CA ALA A 161 8.53 -1.66 15.99
C ALA A 161 8.28 -3.09 16.47
N PHE A 162 7.29 -3.26 17.35
CA PHE A 162 6.89 -4.56 17.92
C PHE A 162 8.08 -5.44 18.39
N GLY A 163 9.04 -4.85 19.10
CA GLY A 163 10.21 -5.55 19.65
C GLY A 163 11.43 -5.56 18.73
N GLY A 164 11.25 -5.23 17.44
CA GLY A 164 12.36 -4.91 16.55
C GLY A 164 13.29 -6.09 16.23
N GLY A 165 12.79 -7.33 16.30
CA GLY A 165 13.55 -8.51 15.89
C GLY A 165 14.02 -8.42 14.44
N VAL A 166 15.03 -9.21 14.10
CA VAL A 166 15.63 -9.18 12.75
C VAL A 166 14.64 -9.58 11.67
N GLU A 167 13.70 -10.47 11.99
CA GLU A 167 12.58 -10.87 11.14
C GLU A 167 11.62 -9.70 10.87
N THR A 168 11.34 -8.89 11.90
CA THR A 168 10.54 -7.66 11.80
C THR A 168 11.25 -6.61 10.95
N GLN A 169 12.53 -6.35 11.21
CA GLN A 169 13.35 -5.41 10.44
C GLN A 169 13.39 -5.82 8.95
N ALA A 170 13.67 -7.09 8.67
CA ALA A 170 13.74 -7.60 7.32
C ALA A 170 12.40 -7.47 6.57
N ALA A 171 11.27 -7.77 7.23
CA ALA A 171 9.94 -7.59 6.64
C ALA A 171 9.65 -6.12 6.32
N VAL A 172 9.95 -5.21 7.24
CA VAL A 172 9.74 -3.75 7.06
C VAL A 172 10.62 -3.22 5.93
N TYR A 173 11.91 -3.59 5.88
CA TYR A 173 12.83 -3.18 4.82
C TYR A 173 12.41 -3.72 3.46
N CYS A 174 11.97 -4.97 3.39
CA CYS A 174 11.45 -5.57 2.17
C CYS A 174 10.18 -4.85 1.70
N LEU A 175 9.21 -4.63 2.60
CA LEU A 175 7.96 -3.93 2.28
C LEU A 175 8.20 -2.49 1.81
N ALA A 176 9.06 -1.73 2.50
CA ALA A 176 9.42 -0.38 2.11
C ALA A 176 10.10 -0.35 0.73
N THR A 177 10.95 -1.32 0.42
CA THR A 177 11.64 -1.44 -0.88
C THR A 177 10.65 -1.76 -1.99
N LEU A 178 9.77 -2.76 -1.79
CA LEU A 178 8.78 -3.18 -2.78
C LEU A 178 7.77 -2.09 -3.09
N THR A 179 7.27 -1.40 -2.07
CA THR A 179 6.31 -0.29 -2.23
C THR A 179 6.98 0.91 -2.90
N THR A 180 8.16 1.34 -2.45
CA THR A 180 8.92 2.43 -3.05
C THR A 180 9.22 2.16 -4.51
N THR A 181 9.77 0.99 -4.83
CA THR A 181 10.09 0.59 -6.21
C THR A 181 8.85 0.59 -7.08
N SER A 182 7.74 0.02 -6.59
CA SER A 182 6.48 -0.01 -7.33
C SER A 182 5.93 1.38 -7.61
N LEU A 183 6.01 2.31 -6.64
CA LEU A 183 5.57 3.69 -6.84
C LEU A 183 6.45 4.43 -7.85
N LEU A 184 7.77 4.28 -7.75
CA LEU A 184 8.73 4.92 -8.67
C LEU A 184 8.56 4.39 -10.10
N LEU A 185 8.45 3.08 -10.29
CA LEU A 185 8.23 2.48 -11.60
C LEU A 185 6.85 2.81 -12.16
N GLY A 186 5.82 2.84 -11.32
CA GLY A 186 4.49 3.28 -11.74
C GLY A 186 4.46 4.76 -12.15
N TYR A 187 5.21 5.63 -11.46
CA TYR A 187 5.40 7.03 -11.82
C TYR A 187 6.18 7.19 -13.14
N TYR A 188 7.30 6.46 -13.29
CA TYR A 188 8.09 6.45 -14.51
C TYR A 188 7.24 6.08 -15.73
N ASN A 189 6.47 4.99 -15.63
CA ASN A 189 5.64 4.51 -16.73
C ASN A 189 4.51 5.48 -17.10
N ILE A 190 3.88 6.15 -16.13
CA ILE A 190 2.83 7.14 -16.48
C ILE A 190 3.40 8.40 -17.13
N LYS A 191 4.63 8.81 -16.76
CA LYS A 191 5.35 9.87 -17.48
C LYS A 191 5.71 9.43 -18.89
N LYS A 192 6.04 8.14 -19.04
CA LYS A 192 6.19 7.46 -20.33
C LYS A 192 4.86 7.05 -20.97
N LEU A 193 3.71 7.62 -20.57
CA LEU A 193 2.39 7.32 -21.14
C LEU A 193 2.11 5.81 -21.34
N GLN A 194 2.78 4.93 -20.59
CA GLN A 194 2.59 3.48 -20.57
C GLN A 194 1.62 3.14 -19.44
N ILE A 195 0.34 3.29 -19.76
CA ILE A 195 -0.76 3.22 -18.79
C ILE A 195 -0.93 1.80 -18.25
N GLU A 196 -0.70 0.78 -19.08
CA GLU A 196 -0.76 -0.61 -18.68
C GLU A 196 0.33 -0.96 -17.65
N GLN A 197 1.57 -0.48 -17.84
CA GLN A 197 2.63 -0.68 -16.85
C GLN A 197 2.40 0.16 -15.60
N HIS A 198 1.95 1.41 -15.75
CA HIS A 198 1.52 2.21 -14.60
C HIS A 198 0.48 1.46 -13.76
N ARG A 199 -0.55 0.89 -14.40
CA ARG A 199 -1.58 0.08 -13.72
C ARG A 199 -0.95 -1.10 -12.98
N LYS A 200 -0.09 -1.89 -13.65
CA LYS A 200 0.56 -3.07 -13.06
C LYS A 200 1.33 -2.71 -11.79
N TRP A 201 2.17 -1.68 -11.86
CA TRP A 201 2.97 -1.23 -10.73
C TRP A 201 2.14 -0.61 -9.59
N MET A 202 1.08 0.13 -9.91
CA MET A 202 0.17 0.67 -8.87
C MET A 202 -0.61 -0.44 -8.16
N ILE A 203 -1.02 -1.50 -8.87
CA ILE A 203 -1.67 -2.67 -8.24
C ILE A 203 -0.71 -3.35 -7.27
N ARG A 204 0.55 -3.58 -7.67
CA ARG A 204 1.59 -4.14 -6.78
C ARG A 204 1.78 -3.29 -5.54
N ALA A 205 2.01 -1.99 -5.71
CA ALA A 205 2.19 -1.05 -4.61
C ALA A 205 1.06 -1.13 -3.57
N TRP A 206 -0.19 -1.09 -4.03
CA TRP A 206 -1.36 -1.09 -3.14
C TRP A 206 -1.71 -2.47 -2.57
N SER A 207 -1.35 -3.54 -3.26
CA SER A 207 -1.40 -4.89 -2.67
C SER A 207 -0.40 -4.98 -1.52
N TYR A 208 0.85 -4.56 -1.73
CA TYR A 208 1.87 -4.58 -0.67
C TYR A 208 1.47 -3.69 0.52
N LEU A 209 0.94 -2.49 0.29
CA LEU A 209 0.44 -1.63 1.38
C LEU A 209 -0.76 -2.26 2.12
N GLY A 210 -1.55 -3.10 1.45
CA GLY A 210 -2.64 -3.87 2.06
C GLY A 210 -2.21 -4.91 3.10
N VAL A 211 -0.93 -5.28 3.12
CA VAL A 211 -0.35 -6.24 4.08
C VAL A 211 -0.66 -5.84 5.53
N ILE A 212 -0.69 -4.54 5.84
CA ILE A 212 -0.93 -4.04 7.21
C ILE A 212 -2.30 -4.46 7.75
N ILE A 213 -3.30 -4.64 6.88
CA ILE A 213 -4.65 -5.03 7.29
C ILE A 213 -4.68 -6.53 7.57
N THR A 214 -4.22 -7.34 6.61
CA THR A 214 -4.22 -8.80 6.74
C THR A 214 -3.30 -9.26 7.87
N MET A 215 -2.15 -8.62 8.06
CA MET A 215 -1.21 -9.00 9.12
C MET A 215 -1.82 -8.80 10.50
N ARG A 216 -2.74 -7.86 10.71
CA ARG A 216 -3.39 -7.67 12.02
C ARG A 216 -4.25 -8.86 12.41
N PHE A 217 -4.95 -9.47 11.44
CA PHE A 217 -5.70 -10.71 11.68
C PHE A 217 -4.76 -11.89 11.94
N VAL A 218 -3.70 -12.03 11.13
CA VAL A 218 -2.72 -13.12 11.31
C VAL A 218 -1.99 -12.99 12.65
N MET A 219 -1.67 -11.77 13.09
CA MET A 219 -1.08 -11.52 14.41
C MET A 219 -2.00 -11.94 15.55
N LEU A 220 -3.30 -11.64 15.46
CA LEU A 220 -4.27 -12.03 16.49
C LEU A 220 -4.36 -13.55 16.60
N ILE A 221 -4.43 -14.25 15.45
CA ILE A 221 -4.43 -15.72 15.39
C ILE A 221 -3.12 -16.28 15.96
N ALA A 222 -1.98 -15.70 15.58
CA ALA A 222 -0.66 -16.11 16.05
C ALA A 222 -0.55 -15.97 17.58
N ALA A 223 -1.02 -14.86 18.14
CA ALA A 223 -1.00 -14.63 19.59
C ALA A 223 -1.81 -15.70 20.35
N THR A 224 -3.00 -16.07 19.85
CA THR A 224 -3.81 -17.16 20.44
C THR A 224 -3.10 -18.51 20.37
N ILE A 225 -2.45 -18.83 19.24
CA ILE A 225 -1.70 -20.08 19.08
C ILE A 225 -0.49 -20.10 20.04
N ILE A 226 0.26 -19.00 20.11
CA ILE A 226 1.41 -18.85 21.00
C ILE A 226 0.99 -19.07 22.46
N ASN A 227 -0.11 -18.46 22.88
CA ASN A 227 -0.66 -18.63 24.23
C ASN A 227 -0.97 -20.09 24.54
N ASN A 228 -1.70 -20.76 23.65
CA ASN A 228 -2.09 -22.16 23.84
C ASN A 228 -0.89 -23.12 23.87
N MET A 229 0.18 -22.79 23.17
CA MET A 229 1.41 -23.60 23.18
C MET A 229 2.25 -23.40 24.44
N GLY A 230 2.18 -22.23 25.09
CA GLY A 230 2.87 -21.94 26.34
C GLY A 230 4.41 -22.08 26.29
N SER A 231 5.02 -22.17 25.11
CA SER A 231 6.45 -22.51 24.96
C SER A 231 7.28 -21.43 24.27
N TYR A 232 6.68 -20.29 23.91
CA TYR A 232 7.40 -19.19 23.27
C TYR A 232 7.85 -18.14 24.28
N TRP A 233 9.11 -17.73 24.12
CA TRP A 233 9.78 -16.76 24.98
C TRP A 233 10.49 -15.73 24.12
N MET A 234 10.60 -14.49 24.61
CA MET A 234 11.35 -13.41 23.99
C MET A 234 12.21 -12.70 25.02
N GLY A 235 13.44 -12.34 24.66
CA GLY A 235 14.29 -11.49 25.48
C GLY A 235 13.80 -10.04 25.47
N VAL A 236 13.53 -9.48 26.65
CA VAL A 236 13.13 -8.08 26.85
C VAL A 236 14.19 -7.38 27.70
N SER A 237 14.58 -6.16 27.33
CA SER A 237 15.57 -5.41 28.12
C SER A 237 15.00 -4.96 29.46
N CYS A 238 15.78 -5.03 30.52
CA CYS A 238 15.38 -4.59 31.85
C CYS A 238 14.86 -3.14 31.90
N LYS A 239 15.44 -2.25 31.09
CA LYS A 239 14.99 -0.84 31.04
C LYS A 239 13.59 -0.68 30.47
N GLU A 240 13.24 -1.54 29.51
CA GLU A 240 11.90 -1.57 28.91
C GLU A 240 10.86 -2.12 29.89
N LEU A 241 11.24 -3.16 30.66
CA LEU A 241 10.39 -3.69 31.73
C LEU A 241 10.16 -2.66 32.82
N GLU A 242 11.23 -2.03 33.32
CA GLU A 242 11.15 -0.98 34.36
C GLU A 242 10.20 0.16 33.95
N PHE A 243 10.30 0.61 32.71
CA PHE A 243 9.43 1.66 32.18
C PHE A 243 7.93 1.28 32.28
N GLY A 244 7.60 0.01 32.06
CA GLY A 244 6.23 -0.51 32.18
C GLY A 244 5.68 -0.50 33.59
N PHE A 245 6.52 -0.78 34.58
CA PHE A 245 6.13 -0.80 35.99
C PHE A 245 5.91 0.60 36.52
N ILE A 246 6.83 1.49 36.17
CA ILE A 246 6.87 2.84 36.72
C ILE A 246 5.85 3.74 36.00
N ASN A 247 5.38 3.39 34.81
CA ASN A 247 4.34 4.08 34.05
C ASN A 247 4.54 5.61 33.95
N GLY A 248 5.80 6.07 34.08
CA GLY A 248 6.19 7.49 34.17
C GLY A 248 6.02 8.17 35.55
N ASN A 249 5.37 7.54 36.53
CA ASN A 249 5.30 8.02 37.92
C ASN A 249 6.15 7.10 38.81
N ASN A 250 7.36 7.55 39.14
CA ASN A 250 8.33 6.92 40.04
C ASN A 250 7.75 6.74 41.46
N THR A 251 6.79 5.84 41.61
CA THR A 251 6.24 5.47 42.91
C THR A 251 7.14 4.42 43.54
N LEU A 252 7.45 4.60 44.82
CA LEU A 252 8.26 3.65 45.58
C LEU A 252 7.67 2.23 45.52
N ALA A 253 6.34 2.10 45.50
CA ALA A 253 5.65 0.82 45.37
C ALA A 253 5.95 0.11 44.04
N ALA A 254 5.89 0.82 42.90
CA ALA A 254 6.19 0.25 41.60
C ALA A 254 7.67 -0.13 41.46
N GLU A 255 8.58 0.68 42.02
CA GLU A 255 10.00 0.37 42.06
C GLU A 255 10.31 -0.89 42.90
N MET A 256 9.66 -1.03 44.06
CA MET A 256 9.79 -2.23 44.91
C MET A 256 9.24 -3.48 44.21
N GLU A 257 8.06 -3.37 43.58
CA GLU A 257 7.45 -4.47 42.83
C GLU A 257 8.32 -4.93 41.65
N PHE A 258 8.92 -3.98 40.91
CA PHE A 258 9.84 -4.30 39.82
C PHE A 258 11.08 -5.06 40.32
N ARG A 259 11.68 -4.61 41.42
CA ARG A 259 12.88 -5.22 42.01
C ARG A 259 12.63 -6.61 42.55
N ASP A 260 11.48 -6.83 43.18
CA ASP A 260 11.06 -8.14 43.69
C ASP A 260 10.84 -9.14 42.54
N ARG A 261 10.21 -8.69 41.45
CA ARG A 261 9.89 -9.54 40.30
C ARG A 261 11.07 -9.84 39.40
N TYR A 262 11.94 -8.86 39.19
CA TYR A 262 13.08 -8.94 38.28
C TYR A 262 14.40 -8.68 39.01
N PRO A 263 14.79 -9.51 40.00
CA PRO A 263 16.03 -9.32 40.74
C PRO A 263 17.25 -9.38 39.81
N ASP A 264 17.19 -10.15 38.73
CA ASP A 264 18.24 -10.24 37.71
C ASP A 264 18.49 -8.91 36.98
N CYS A 265 17.53 -7.98 36.99
CA CYS A 265 17.68 -6.65 36.41
C CYS A 265 18.43 -5.66 37.31
N ILE A 266 18.77 -6.05 38.54
CA ILE A 266 19.39 -5.19 39.54
C ILE A 266 20.82 -5.65 39.80
N ASP A 267 21.76 -4.70 39.86
CA ASP A 267 23.15 -4.98 40.23
C ASP A 267 23.34 -5.09 41.76
N LEU A 268 24.54 -5.49 42.18
CA LEU A 268 24.88 -5.60 43.61
C LEU A 268 24.82 -4.25 44.38
N LYS A 269 24.80 -3.12 43.66
CA LYS A 269 24.70 -1.77 44.23
C LYS A 269 23.27 -1.24 44.22
N GLY A 270 22.29 -2.05 43.79
CA GLY A 270 20.89 -1.66 43.70
C GLY A 270 20.55 -0.81 42.48
N SER A 271 21.44 -0.68 41.49
CA SER A 271 21.19 0.03 40.24
C SER A 271 20.63 -0.90 39.17
N ILE A 272 19.79 -0.37 38.27
CA ILE A 272 19.28 -1.13 37.14
C ILE A 272 20.39 -1.45 36.12
N LEU A 273 20.35 -2.66 35.56
CA LEU A 273 21.19 -3.11 34.45
C LEU A 273 20.47 -2.89 33.12
N PRO A 274 20.56 -1.71 32.48
CA PRO A 274 19.66 -1.32 31.37
C PRO A 274 19.79 -2.20 30.13
N ASN A 275 20.99 -2.73 29.87
CA ASN A 275 21.31 -3.54 28.69
C ASN A 275 21.20 -5.05 28.95
N ARG A 276 20.76 -5.47 30.15
CA ARG A 276 20.50 -6.87 30.43
C ARG A 276 19.13 -7.25 29.86
N TYR A 277 19.06 -8.45 29.30
CA TYR A 277 17.83 -9.02 28.73
C TYR A 277 17.33 -10.16 29.59
N ILE A 278 16.04 -10.17 29.88
CA ILE A 278 15.33 -11.22 30.62
C ILE A 278 14.36 -11.91 29.66
N ALA A 279 14.28 -13.24 29.74
CA ALA A 279 13.32 -14.00 28.96
C ALA A 279 11.92 -13.85 29.58
N ILE A 280 10.97 -13.36 28.79
CA ILE A 280 9.57 -13.23 29.17
C ILE A 280 8.74 -14.13 28.26
N GLN A 281 7.79 -14.86 28.84
CA GLN A 281 6.90 -15.75 28.11
C GLN A 281 5.86 -14.94 27.34
N GLY A 282 5.52 -15.39 26.12
CA GLY A 282 4.43 -14.79 25.36
C GLY A 282 3.08 -15.40 25.76
N LEU A 283 2.25 -14.61 26.43
CA LEU A 283 0.88 -15.00 26.81
C LEU A 283 -0.12 -13.97 26.29
N THR A 284 -1.42 -14.28 26.24
CA THR A 284 -2.50 -13.34 25.89
C THR A 284 -3.39 -12.97 27.07
N ASP A 285 -3.37 -13.79 28.12
CA ASP A 285 -4.11 -13.66 29.37
C ASP A 285 -3.18 -13.49 30.59
N GLY A 286 -1.90 -13.20 30.33
CA GLY A 286 -0.88 -12.92 31.34
C GLY A 286 -0.81 -11.46 31.78
N ARG A 287 0.33 -11.10 32.36
CA ARG A 287 0.69 -9.73 32.76
C ARG A 287 0.96 -8.85 31.54
N VAL A 288 1.04 -7.54 31.75
CA VAL A 288 1.20 -6.55 30.66
C VAL A 288 2.44 -6.83 29.80
N GLU A 289 3.54 -7.24 30.42
CA GLU A 289 4.79 -7.63 29.75
C GLU A 289 4.66 -8.93 28.94
N GLU A 290 3.94 -9.92 29.47
CA GLU A 290 3.71 -11.22 28.82
C GLU A 290 2.77 -11.06 27.62
N VAL A 291 1.70 -10.27 27.80
CA VAL A 291 0.78 -9.83 26.74
C VAL A 291 1.53 -9.10 25.63
N SER A 292 2.42 -8.19 26.02
CA SER A 292 3.26 -7.47 25.06
C SER A 292 4.13 -8.44 24.25
N VAL A 293 4.77 -9.42 24.89
CA VAL A 293 5.59 -10.41 24.21
C VAL A 293 4.75 -11.31 23.29
N GLY A 294 3.56 -11.74 23.72
CA GLY A 294 2.65 -12.55 22.91
C GLY A 294 2.32 -11.91 21.56
N TYR A 295 2.06 -10.59 21.55
CA TYR A 295 1.83 -9.84 20.31
C TYR A 295 3.10 -9.57 19.49
N LYS A 296 4.23 -9.29 20.14
CA LYS A 296 5.52 -9.03 19.46
C LYS A 296 6.01 -10.26 18.68
N LEU A 297 5.95 -11.44 19.29
CA LEU A 297 6.38 -12.71 18.68
C LEU A 297 5.67 -12.99 17.34
N GLY A 298 4.40 -12.61 17.22
CA GLY A 298 3.62 -12.80 16.00
C GLY A 298 3.86 -11.75 14.91
N PHE A 299 4.43 -10.58 15.22
CA PHE A 299 4.46 -9.44 14.29
C PHE A 299 5.26 -9.72 13.03
N GLY A 300 6.54 -10.05 13.17
CA GLY A 300 7.43 -10.23 12.02
C GLY A 300 7.05 -11.44 11.16
N MET A 301 6.62 -12.54 11.79
CA MET A 301 6.08 -13.71 11.09
C MET A 301 4.83 -13.34 10.28
N ALA A 302 3.86 -12.66 10.90
CA ALA A 302 2.64 -12.25 10.21
C ALA A 302 2.93 -11.30 9.04
N ALA A 303 3.90 -10.38 9.22
CA ALA A 303 4.33 -9.49 8.15
C ALA A 303 4.87 -10.26 6.94
N TRP A 304 5.74 -11.26 7.15
CA TRP A 304 6.29 -12.09 6.07
C TRP A 304 5.22 -12.95 5.37
N VAL A 305 4.39 -13.65 6.14
CA VAL A 305 3.32 -14.49 5.59
C VAL A 305 2.37 -13.66 4.75
N CYS A 306 1.93 -12.51 5.25
CA CYS A 306 1.06 -11.63 4.51
C CYS A 306 1.77 -10.98 3.31
N LEU A 307 3.04 -10.62 3.41
CA LEU A 307 3.78 -10.06 2.27
C LEU A 307 3.84 -11.04 1.09
N ILE A 308 4.15 -12.31 1.36
CA ILE A 308 4.15 -13.36 0.33
C ILE A 308 2.75 -13.54 -0.26
N LEU A 309 1.72 -13.63 0.60
CA LEU A 309 0.34 -13.76 0.16
C LEU A 309 -0.06 -12.63 -0.79
N HIS A 310 0.19 -11.37 -0.41
CA HIS A 310 -0.14 -10.21 -1.23
C HIS A 310 0.69 -10.14 -2.52
N ALA A 311 1.95 -10.56 -2.49
CA ALA A 311 2.76 -10.64 -3.71
C ALA A 311 2.19 -11.66 -4.71
N VAL A 312 1.83 -12.85 -4.25
CA VAL A 312 1.19 -13.87 -5.09
C VAL A 312 -0.16 -13.38 -5.62
N LEU A 313 -1.01 -12.82 -4.75
CA LEU A 313 -2.33 -12.31 -5.14
C LEU A 313 -2.24 -11.20 -6.18
N ALA A 314 -1.26 -10.29 -6.07
CA ALA A 314 -1.03 -9.23 -7.04
C ALA A 314 -0.70 -9.82 -8.43
N GLU A 315 0.24 -10.78 -8.50
CA GLU A 315 0.62 -11.38 -9.78
C GLU A 315 -0.51 -12.21 -10.39
N VAL A 316 -1.22 -13.00 -9.58
CA VAL A 316 -2.39 -13.76 -10.03
C VAL A 316 -3.45 -12.81 -10.60
N TYR A 317 -3.76 -11.72 -9.90
CA TYR A 317 -4.73 -10.73 -10.38
C TYR A 317 -4.28 -10.06 -11.69
N LEU A 318 -3.00 -9.75 -11.84
CA LEU A 318 -2.46 -9.18 -13.07
C LEU A 318 -2.52 -10.17 -14.24
N ALA A 319 -2.22 -11.44 -14.00
CA ALA A 319 -2.33 -12.51 -15.00
C ALA A 319 -3.78 -12.71 -15.45
N LEU A 320 -4.73 -12.73 -14.51
CA LEU A 320 -6.17 -12.87 -14.79
C LEU A 320 -6.79 -11.63 -15.46
N THR A 321 -6.10 -10.49 -15.46
CA THR A 321 -6.55 -9.24 -16.11
C THR A 321 -5.76 -8.88 -17.37
N SER A 322 -5.28 -9.89 -18.10
CA SER A 322 -4.53 -9.75 -19.36
C SER A 322 -5.28 -8.96 -20.43
N ARG A 323 -6.61 -9.16 -20.57
CA ARG A 323 -7.43 -8.38 -21.52
C ARG A 323 -7.41 -6.87 -21.23
N GLU A 324 -7.44 -6.48 -19.96
CA GLU A 324 -7.35 -5.07 -19.56
C GLU A 324 -5.94 -4.52 -19.79
N THR A 325 -4.91 -5.36 -19.62
CA THR A 325 -3.53 -5.00 -19.97
C THR A 325 -3.41 -4.67 -21.46
N GLU A 326 -3.94 -5.52 -22.34
CA GLU A 326 -3.88 -5.29 -23.78
C GLU A 326 -4.68 -4.06 -24.21
N ARG A 327 -5.90 -3.91 -23.67
CA ARG A 327 -6.73 -2.72 -23.92
C ARG A 327 -6.01 -1.42 -23.54
N LEU A 328 -5.35 -1.40 -22.38
CA LEU A 328 -4.60 -0.23 -21.94
C LEU A 328 -3.34 0.00 -22.77
N ARG A 329 -2.71 -1.04 -23.28
CA ARG A 329 -1.55 -0.93 -24.18
C ARG A 329 -1.91 -0.26 -25.50
N MET A 330 -3.08 -0.56 -26.07
CA MET A 330 -3.62 0.18 -27.23
C MET A 330 -3.81 1.67 -26.92
N VAL A 331 -4.36 2.00 -25.74
CA VAL A 331 -4.50 3.41 -25.31
C VAL A 331 -3.14 4.08 -25.12
N SER A 332 -2.14 3.35 -24.60
CA SER A 332 -0.75 3.83 -24.51
C SER A 332 -0.20 4.14 -25.91
N TYR A 333 -0.36 3.22 -26.86
CA TYR A 333 0.05 3.40 -28.26
C TYR A 333 -0.55 4.68 -28.88
N GLU A 334 -1.87 4.86 -28.80
CA GLU A 334 -2.55 6.04 -29.36
C GLU A 334 -2.01 7.35 -28.77
N LYS A 335 -1.85 7.39 -27.45
CA LYS A 335 -1.36 8.58 -26.74
C LYS A 335 0.10 8.91 -27.06
N GLN A 336 0.94 7.89 -27.23
CA GLN A 336 2.35 8.06 -27.55
C GLN A 336 2.55 8.48 -29.00
N LYS A 337 1.78 7.88 -29.92
CA LYS A 337 1.72 8.28 -31.33
C LYS A 337 1.28 9.74 -31.47
N ALA A 338 0.23 10.14 -30.76
CA ALA A 338 -0.24 11.55 -30.73
C ALA A 338 0.81 12.53 -30.17
N ARG A 339 1.79 12.04 -29.40
CA ARG A 339 2.89 12.83 -28.84
C ARG A 339 4.16 12.77 -29.68
N GLY A 340 4.15 12.06 -30.82
CA GLY A 340 5.27 11.96 -31.74
C GLY A 340 6.43 11.10 -31.22
N TRP A 341 6.14 10.10 -30.38
CA TRP A 341 7.19 9.21 -29.86
C TRP A 341 7.63 8.19 -30.90
N ALA A 342 8.91 7.80 -30.84
CA ALA A 342 9.54 6.95 -31.85
C ALA A 342 9.01 5.52 -31.83
N ASN A 343 8.71 4.97 -30.62
CA ASN A 343 8.23 3.60 -30.46
C ASN A 343 6.89 3.53 -29.70
N PRO A 344 5.77 4.01 -30.28
CA PRO A 344 4.48 4.00 -29.61
C PRO A 344 4.09 2.59 -29.14
N GLY A 345 3.62 2.46 -27.90
CA GLY A 345 3.29 1.19 -27.26
C GLY A 345 4.44 0.53 -26.51
N SER A 346 5.68 1.05 -26.61
CA SER A 346 6.89 0.42 -26.03
C SER A 346 7.90 1.39 -25.38
N GLU A 347 7.53 2.64 -25.15
CA GLU A 347 8.39 3.70 -24.60
C GLU A 347 8.67 3.67 -23.07
N GLY A 348 7.97 2.84 -22.31
CA GLY A 348 8.19 2.69 -20.86
C GLY A 348 8.95 1.41 -20.53
N LEU A 349 8.65 0.81 -19.38
CA LEU A 349 9.24 -0.45 -18.94
C LEU A 349 8.44 -1.62 -19.51
N THR A 350 8.65 -1.92 -20.79
CA THR A 350 7.99 -3.02 -21.49
C THR A 350 9.01 -4.08 -21.87
N ALA A 351 8.59 -5.36 -21.85
CA ALA A 351 9.51 -6.47 -22.09
C ALA A 351 10.13 -6.42 -23.48
N ASP A 352 9.36 -6.01 -24.47
CA ASP A 352 9.72 -5.88 -25.88
C ASP A 352 10.71 -4.76 -26.20
N ARG A 353 11.07 -3.95 -25.19
CA ARG A 353 12.18 -3.00 -25.30
C ARG A 353 13.53 -3.62 -24.91
N VAL A 354 13.51 -4.75 -24.22
CA VAL A 354 14.71 -5.42 -23.70
C VAL A 354 14.97 -6.71 -24.46
N ASP A 355 14.05 -7.67 -24.37
CA ASP A 355 14.22 -9.02 -24.93
C ASP A 355 12.88 -9.72 -25.29
N GLY A 356 11.75 -9.04 -25.04
CA GLY A 356 10.43 -9.54 -25.39
C GLY A 356 10.12 -9.43 -26.88
N VAL A 357 9.13 -10.20 -27.32
CA VAL A 357 8.61 -10.10 -28.70
C VAL A 357 8.06 -8.69 -28.93
N PRO A 358 8.48 -7.99 -30.01
CA PRO A 358 7.95 -6.67 -30.38
C PRO A 358 6.43 -6.65 -30.35
N TRP A 359 5.86 -5.72 -29.58
CA TRP A 359 4.41 -5.58 -29.54
C TRP A 359 3.94 -4.79 -30.75
N THR A 360 2.90 -5.30 -31.41
CA THR A 360 2.23 -4.64 -32.53
C THR A 360 0.77 -4.39 -32.17
N PRO A 361 0.23 -3.20 -32.49
CA PRO A 361 -1.19 -2.93 -32.29
C PRO A 361 -2.02 -3.92 -33.11
N LYS A 362 -3.01 -4.56 -32.49
CA LYS A 362 -3.97 -5.39 -33.22
C LYS A 362 -4.92 -4.48 -33.97
N GLU A 363 -5.06 -4.69 -35.28
CA GLU A 363 -6.11 -4.01 -36.05
C GLU A 363 -7.47 -4.37 -35.47
N ILE A 364 -8.27 -3.35 -35.16
CA ILE A 364 -9.65 -3.51 -34.75
C ILE A 364 -10.42 -3.74 -36.07
N SER A 365 -10.60 -5.00 -36.46
CA SER A 365 -11.51 -5.40 -37.54
C SER A 365 -12.96 -5.23 -37.11
#